data_AF-A0A2H6FSJ0-F1
#
_entry.id   AF-A0A2H6FSJ0-F1
#
_cell.length_a   1.000
_cell.length_b   1.000
_cell.length_c   1.000
_cell.angle_alpha   90.00
_cell.angle_beta   90.00
_cell.angle_gamma   90.00
#
_symmetry.space_group_name_H-M   'P 1'
#
loop_
_entity.id
_entity.type
_entity.pdbx_description
1 polymer ?
#
loop_
_entity_poly.entity_id
_entity_poly.type
_entity_poly.pdbx_seq_one_letter_code
_entity_poly.pdbx_strand_id
1 'polypeptide(L)'
;MKSKIIITVNILVFLIIYTSYANDQPIQERTNALRTFDAIVEKFSTFFKTKPKYVSKEELIIPENPTGETYQVVEYHLVSVAYDIQKSNSLVSPFIGYIDVNRRLKNNASCGDVKVDYGIPGMEIVTYGWSKIEGALKNSDNKLCYGRLSGGTVERFIFAYQDKEWIFKDVVFKDTLKENRSLLAIFGLQSSDFIVITDPNGELFNAKWQYLIK
;
A
#
# COMPACT_ATOMS: atom_id res chain seq x y z
N MET A 1 -1.16 -56.64 -75.41
CA MET A 1 -1.00 -56.52 -73.94
C MET A 1 -1.47 -55.14 -73.51
N LYS A 2 -2.41 -55.11 -72.57
CA LYS A 2 -3.00 -53.91 -71.97
C LYS A 2 -2.06 -53.40 -70.87
N SER A 3 -1.94 -52.08 -70.72
CA SER A 3 -2.04 -51.44 -69.40
C SER A 3 -2.17 -49.92 -69.55
N LYS A 4 -3.34 -49.42 -69.15
CA LYS A 4 -3.60 -48.00 -68.89
C LYS A 4 -3.18 -47.73 -67.44
N ILE A 5 -2.36 -46.71 -67.22
CA ILE A 5 -2.04 -46.22 -65.88
C ILE A 5 -3.04 -45.11 -65.55
N ILE A 6 -3.85 -45.37 -64.52
CA ILE A 6 -4.74 -44.41 -63.86
C ILE A 6 -3.90 -43.78 -62.75
N ILE A 7 -3.68 -42.46 -62.80
CA ILE A 7 -3.12 -41.72 -61.66
C ILE A 7 -4.27 -41.01 -60.97
N THR A 8 -4.62 -41.51 -59.81
CA THR A 8 -5.66 -41.00 -58.92
C THR A 8 -5.15 -39.72 -58.24
N VAL A 9 -5.90 -38.63 -58.40
CA VAL A 9 -5.69 -37.36 -57.68
C VAL A 9 -6.12 -37.55 -56.22
N ASN A 10 -5.17 -37.57 -55.29
CA ASN A 10 -5.48 -37.46 -53.86
C ASN A 10 -5.52 -35.98 -53.47
N ILE A 11 -6.74 -35.46 -53.33
CA ILE A 11 -7.02 -34.15 -52.72
C ILE A 11 -6.76 -34.31 -51.22
N LEU A 12 -5.63 -33.79 -50.76
CA LEU A 12 -5.29 -33.73 -49.35
C LEU A 12 -6.07 -32.56 -48.72
N VAL A 13 -7.27 -32.86 -48.19
CA VAL A 13 -8.01 -31.97 -47.29
C VAL A 13 -7.27 -31.96 -45.96
N PHE A 14 -6.26 -31.10 -45.83
CA PHE A 14 -5.71 -30.77 -44.51
C PHE A 14 -6.74 -29.91 -43.79
N LEU A 15 -7.54 -30.59 -42.96
CA LEU A 15 -8.42 -29.98 -41.99
C LEU A 15 -7.66 -28.93 -41.18
N ILE A 16 -8.17 -27.71 -41.24
CA ILE A 16 -7.87 -26.61 -40.34
C ILE A 16 -8.38 -27.04 -38.95
N ILE A 17 -7.50 -27.65 -38.15
CA ILE A 17 -7.67 -27.81 -36.70
C ILE A 17 -6.52 -27.04 -36.03
N TYR A 18 -6.52 -25.72 -36.18
CA TYR A 18 -5.51 -24.86 -35.53
C TYR A 18 -6.08 -23.50 -35.10
N THR A 19 -7.36 -23.42 -34.72
CA THR A 19 -7.97 -22.15 -34.27
C THR A 19 -8.59 -22.16 -32.88
N SER A 20 -8.26 -23.13 -32.01
CA SER A 20 -8.86 -23.17 -30.66
C SER A 20 -7.90 -22.82 -29.51
N TYR A 21 -6.58 -22.77 -29.71
CA TYR A 21 -5.64 -22.49 -28.60
C TYR A 21 -5.40 -21.00 -28.32
N ALA A 22 -5.94 -20.09 -29.13
CA ALA A 22 -5.70 -18.65 -28.96
C ALA A 22 -6.73 -17.94 -28.04
N ASN A 23 -7.80 -18.61 -27.61
CA ASN A 23 -8.88 -17.97 -26.84
C ASN A 23 -8.90 -18.31 -25.34
N ASP A 24 -8.15 -19.32 -24.90
CA ASP A 24 -8.15 -19.75 -23.49
C ASP A 24 -7.09 -19.03 -22.63
N GLN A 25 -5.99 -18.56 -23.25
CA GLN A 25 -4.92 -17.84 -22.55
C GLN A 25 -5.42 -16.57 -21.83
N PRO A 26 -6.24 -15.70 -22.45
CA PRO A 26 -6.71 -14.47 -21.80
C PRO A 26 -7.68 -14.74 -20.64
N ILE A 27 -8.45 -15.84 -20.70
CA ILE A 27 -9.42 -16.22 -19.66
C ILE A 27 -8.69 -16.82 -18.46
N GLN A 28 -7.71 -17.70 -18.71
CA GLN A 28 -6.91 -18.31 -17.66
C GLN A 28 -6.05 -17.27 -16.92
N GLU A 29 -5.43 -16.34 -17.66
CA GLU A 29 -4.62 -15.27 -17.08
C GLU A 29 -5.47 -14.33 -16.21
N ARG A 30 -6.66 -13.93 -16.70
CA ARG A 30 -7.61 -13.16 -15.90
C ARG A 30 -8.03 -13.89 -14.63
N THR A 31 -8.36 -15.18 -14.72
CA THR A 31 -8.79 -15.99 -13.58
C THR A 31 -7.67 -16.11 -12.54
N ASN A 32 -6.43 -16.28 -13.00
CA ASN A 32 -5.25 -16.31 -12.14
C ASN A 32 -5.00 -14.96 -11.46
N ALA A 33 -5.09 -13.84 -12.20
CA ALA A 33 -4.92 -12.50 -11.64
C ALA A 33 -5.96 -12.22 -10.55
N LEU A 34 -7.24 -12.53 -10.79
CA LEU A 34 -8.31 -12.38 -9.79
C LEU A 34 -8.01 -13.18 -8.52
N ARG A 35 -7.75 -14.49 -8.66
CA ARG A 35 -7.51 -15.39 -7.53
C ARG A 35 -6.27 -14.99 -6.72
N THR A 36 -5.19 -14.57 -7.39
CA THR A 36 -3.96 -14.15 -6.70
C THR A 36 -4.13 -12.81 -6.00
N PHE A 37 -5.01 -11.94 -6.48
CA PHE A 37 -5.31 -10.68 -5.80
C PHE A 37 -6.14 -10.87 -4.54
N ASP A 38 -7.09 -11.83 -4.53
CA ASP A 38 -7.90 -12.14 -3.34
C ASP A 38 -7.01 -12.50 -2.13
N ALA A 39 -5.88 -13.17 -2.35
CA ALA A 39 -4.90 -13.45 -1.29
C ALA A 39 -4.26 -12.18 -0.72
N ILE A 40 -4.03 -11.16 -1.54
CA ILE A 40 -3.50 -9.85 -1.10
C ILE A 40 -4.57 -9.11 -0.30
N VAL A 41 -5.82 -9.14 -0.77
CA VAL A 41 -6.96 -8.55 -0.04
C VAL A 41 -7.12 -9.21 1.33
N GLU A 42 -7.02 -10.53 1.42
CA GLU A 42 -7.09 -11.25 2.69
C GLU A 42 -5.94 -10.87 3.64
N LYS A 43 -4.72 -10.75 3.11
CA LYS A 43 -3.54 -10.28 3.86
C LYS A 43 -3.77 -8.88 4.42
N PHE A 44 -4.29 -7.96 3.60
CA PHE A 44 -4.65 -6.59 4.02
C PHE A 44 -5.74 -6.59 5.10
N SER A 45 -6.85 -7.30 4.85
CA SER A 45 -7.97 -7.41 5.79
C SER A 45 -7.51 -7.95 7.15
N THR A 46 -6.68 -8.99 7.15
CA THR A 46 -6.12 -9.60 8.35
C THR A 46 -5.21 -8.62 9.09
N PHE A 47 -4.28 -7.98 8.37
CA PHE A 47 -3.35 -7.01 8.95
C PHE A 47 -4.08 -5.84 9.63
N PHE A 48 -5.00 -5.17 8.92
CA PHE A 48 -5.67 -3.98 9.45
C PHE A 48 -6.68 -4.28 10.58
N LYS A 49 -7.24 -5.49 10.64
CA LYS A 49 -8.07 -5.94 11.78
C LYS A 49 -7.30 -6.00 13.10
N THR A 50 -5.97 -6.15 13.06
CA THR A 50 -5.13 -6.19 14.28
C THR A 50 -4.95 -4.83 14.95
N LYS A 51 -5.47 -3.75 14.35
CA LYS A 51 -5.19 -2.35 14.74
C LYS A 51 -3.69 -2.06 14.73
N PRO A 52 -3.04 -2.23 13.57
CA PRO A 52 -1.58 -2.14 13.49
C PRO A 52 -1.12 -0.74 13.88
N LYS A 53 0.05 -0.68 14.52
CA LYS A 53 0.74 0.56 14.85
C LYS A 53 1.95 0.71 13.94
N TYR A 54 2.30 1.94 13.59
CA TYR A 54 3.58 2.27 12.97
C TYR A 54 4.16 3.50 13.67
N VAL A 55 5.48 3.64 13.62
CA VAL A 55 6.15 4.88 14.01
C VAL A 55 6.44 5.68 12.76
N SER A 56 6.04 6.95 12.74
CA SER A 56 6.39 7.90 11.67
C SER A 56 7.43 8.89 12.15
N LYS A 57 8.17 9.43 11.19
CA LYS A 57 9.16 10.49 11.37
C LYS A 57 8.84 11.63 10.41
N GLU A 58 8.71 12.83 10.94
CA GLU A 58 8.41 14.05 10.18
C GLU A 58 9.53 15.07 10.38
N GLU A 59 9.75 15.89 9.35
CA GLU A 59 10.63 17.05 9.47
C GLU A 59 9.82 18.24 10.01
N LEU A 60 10.22 18.75 11.18
CA LEU A 60 9.66 19.95 11.78
C LEU A 60 10.80 20.83 12.29
N ILE A 61 11.23 21.75 11.42
CA ILE A 61 12.26 22.74 11.72
C ILE A 61 11.62 23.89 12.49
N ILE A 62 11.77 23.87 13.81
CA ILE A 62 11.37 24.95 14.72
C ILE A 62 12.51 25.23 15.71
N PRO A 63 12.64 26.46 16.24
CA PRO A 63 13.71 26.79 17.20
C PRO A 63 13.77 25.85 18.42
N GLU A 64 12.64 25.34 18.86
CA GLU A 64 12.48 24.46 20.03
C GLU A 64 12.80 22.99 19.75
N ASN A 65 13.01 22.61 18.47
CA ASN A 65 13.35 21.25 18.05
C ASN A 65 14.68 21.23 17.30
N PRO A 66 15.83 21.20 18.01
CA PRO A 66 17.14 21.38 17.39
C PRO A 66 17.54 20.25 16.43
N THR A 67 16.88 19.08 16.49
CA THR A 67 17.08 18.00 15.52
C THR A 67 16.32 18.23 14.22
N GLY A 68 15.27 19.07 14.24
CA GLY A 68 14.35 19.23 13.13
C GLY A 68 13.47 18.00 12.87
N GLU A 69 13.49 16.99 13.75
CA GLU A 69 12.80 15.72 13.54
C GLU A 69 11.76 15.48 14.63
N THR A 70 10.59 14.95 14.27
CA THR A 70 9.57 14.54 15.22
C THR A 70 9.11 13.13 14.96
N TYR A 71 8.90 12.38 16.05
CA TYR A 71 8.49 10.99 16.02
C TYR A 71 7.12 10.83 16.68
N GLN A 72 6.28 9.98 16.11
CA GLN A 72 5.00 9.60 16.72
C GLN A 72 4.62 8.17 16.35
N VAL A 73 3.98 7.47 17.28
CA VAL A 73 3.37 6.17 16.99
C VAL A 73 1.91 6.39 16.65
N VAL A 74 1.54 5.98 15.45
CA VAL A 74 0.18 6.04 14.92
C VAL A 74 -0.49 4.68 15.08
N GLU A 75 -1.67 4.65 15.70
CA GLU A 75 -2.54 3.47 15.77
C GLU A 75 -3.60 3.55 14.68
N TYR A 76 -3.65 2.50 13.85
CA TYR A 76 -4.53 2.41 12.71
C TYR A 76 -5.83 1.69 13.09
N HIS A 77 -6.97 2.35 12.89
CA HIS A 77 -8.29 1.77 13.14
C HIS A 77 -9.03 1.52 11.83
N LEU A 78 -9.20 0.25 11.48
CA LEU A 78 -9.96 -0.14 10.32
C LEU A 78 -11.44 0.19 10.48
N VAL A 79 -12.02 0.83 9.45
CA VAL A 79 -13.47 1.03 9.30
C VAL A 79 -14.00 0.02 8.28
N SER A 80 -13.41 -0.03 7.09
CA SER A 80 -13.79 -0.98 6.04
C SER A 80 -12.65 -1.20 5.05
N VAL A 81 -12.68 -2.35 4.37
CA VAL A 81 -11.84 -2.64 3.19
C VAL A 81 -12.76 -2.88 2.01
N ALA A 82 -12.45 -2.27 0.88
CA ALA A 82 -13.03 -2.59 -0.43
C ALA A 82 -11.90 -2.82 -1.43
N TYR A 83 -12.18 -3.53 -2.51
CA TYR A 83 -11.18 -3.75 -3.55
C TYR A 83 -11.82 -3.88 -4.92
N ASP A 84 -11.07 -3.55 -5.96
CA ASP A 84 -11.45 -3.73 -7.35
C ASP A 84 -10.23 -4.03 -8.23
N ILE A 85 -10.46 -4.72 -9.34
CA ILE A 85 -9.43 -5.03 -10.33
C ILE A 85 -9.91 -4.51 -11.68
N GLN A 86 -9.07 -3.71 -12.32
CA GLN A 86 -9.36 -3.09 -13.60
C GLN A 86 -8.38 -3.59 -14.66
N LYS A 87 -8.86 -3.74 -15.90
CA LYS A 87 -7.97 -3.90 -17.04
C LYS A 87 -7.24 -2.58 -17.26
N SER A 88 -5.98 -2.67 -17.67
CA SER A 88 -5.16 -1.52 -18.03
C SER A 88 -4.79 -1.58 -19.51
N ASN A 89 -4.43 -0.42 -20.08
CA ASN A 89 -3.92 -0.33 -21.44
C ASN A 89 -2.42 -0.65 -21.55
N SER A 90 -1.76 -0.99 -20.43
CA SER A 90 -0.35 -1.37 -20.40
C SER A 90 -0.14 -2.78 -20.93
N LEU A 91 0.78 -2.92 -21.88
CA LEU A 91 1.26 -4.22 -22.36
C LEU A 91 2.03 -5.00 -21.30
N VAL A 92 2.66 -4.28 -20.35
CA VAL A 92 3.46 -4.86 -19.27
C VAL A 92 2.59 -5.19 -18.05
N SER A 93 1.44 -4.52 -17.91
CA SER A 93 0.56 -4.67 -16.75
C SER A 93 -0.89 -4.74 -17.18
N PRO A 94 -1.38 -5.89 -17.67
CA PRO A 94 -2.74 -6.00 -18.20
C PRO A 94 -3.82 -5.74 -17.16
N PHE A 95 -3.49 -5.84 -15.86
CA PHE A 95 -4.41 -5.58 -14.75
C PHE A 95 -3.79 -4.65 -13.70
N ILE A 96 -4.64 -3.80 -13.13
CA ILE A 96 -4.35 -2.98 -11.95
C ILE A 96 -5.35 -3.38 -10.86
N GLY A 97 -4.84 -3.64 -9.67
CA GLY A 97 -5.62 -3.96 -8.48
C GLY A 97 -5.59 -2.79 -7.52
N TYR A 98 -6.74 -2.47 -6.94
CA TYR A 98 -6.89 -1.43 -5.94
C TYR A 98 -7.44 -2.04 -4.65
N ILE A 99 -6.86 -1.64 -3.52
CA ILE A 99 -7.41 -1.94 -2.19
C ILE A 99 -7.68 -0.60 -1.50
N ASP A 100 -8.94 -0.30 -1.27
CA ASP A 100 -9.40 0.87 -0.54
C ASP A 100 -9.56 0.53 0.95
N VAL A 101 -8.76 1.15 1.80
CA VAL A 101 -8.81 0.99 3.25
C VAL A 101 -9.38 2.27 3.85
N ASN A 102 -10.63 2.20 4.30
CA ASN A 102 -11.23 3.25 5.10
C ASN A 102 -10.77 3.09 6.55
N ARG A 103 -10.21 4.15 7.12
CA ARG A 103 -9.55 4.12 8.40
C ARG A 103 -9.77 5.38 9.21
N ARG A 104 -9.53 5.26 10.51
CA ARG A 104 -9.32 6.36 11.44
C ARG A 104 -7.97 6.19 12.11
N LEU A 105 -7.33 7.29 12.45
CA LEU A 105 -6.05 7.30 13.13
C LEU A 105 -6.17 7.92 14.50
N LYS A 106 -5.25 7.55 15.38
CA LYS A 106 -4.88 8.33 16.55
C LYS A 106 -3.37 8.13 16.74
N ASN A 107 -2.69 9.12 17.29
CA ASN A 107 -1.25 9.05 17.53
C ASN A 107 -0.94 9.34 18.99
N ASN A 108 0.27 8.99 19.42
CA ASN A 108 0.73 9.24 20.77
C ASN A 108 1.44 10.60 20.95
N ALA A 109 1.23 11.54 20.02
CA ALA A 109 1.97 12.79 19.96
C ALA A 109 1.68 13.70 21.17
N SER A 110 0.49 13.62 21.77
CA SER A 110 0.07 14.54 22.85
C SER A 110 0.91 14.44 24.13
N CYS A 111 1.60 13.32 24.36
CA CYS A 111 2.55 13.14 25.46
C CYS A 111 3.99 13.53 25.12
N GLY A 112 4.23 13.95 23.89
CA GLY A 112 5.55 14.25 23.37
C GLY A 112 6.24 15.43 24.08
N ASP A 113 7.54 15.54 23.87
CA ASP A 113 8.39 16.61 24.37
C ASP A 113 8.59 17.74 23.37
N VAL A 114 8.24 17.55 22.08
CA VAL A 114 8.28 18.60 21.06
C VAL A 114 7.02 19.44 21.15
N LYS A 115 7.19 20.72 21.45
CA LYS A 115 6.12 21.71 21.63
C LYS A 115 6.33 22.88 20.70
N VAL A 116 5.27 23.32 20.05
CA VAL A 116 5.25 24.48 19.16
C VAL A 116 4.39 25.57 19.78
N ASP A 117 5.00 26.75 19.95
CA ASP A 117 4.29 27.99 20.18
C ASP A 117 4.17 28.74 18.84
N TYR A 118 2.96 28.91 18.34
CA TYR A 118 2.73 29.65 17.09
C TYR A 118 2.79 31.17 17.27
N GLY A 119 2.96 31.68 18.49
CA GLY A 119 3.01 33.11 18.79
C GLY A 119 1.69 33.84 18.53
N ILE A 120 0.58 33.11 18.36
CA ILE A 120 -0.75 33.66 18.16
C ILE A 120 -1.40 33.86 19.53
N PRO A 121 -1.72 35.10 19.95
CA PRO A 121 -2.33 35.35 21.25
C PRO A 121 -3.64 34.57 21.42
N GLY A 122 -3.73 33.80 22.50
CA GLY A 122 -4.90 32.95 22.81
C GLY A 122 -4.87 31.56 22.17
N MET A 123 -3.82 31.22 21.40
CA MET A 123 -3.58 29.85 20.95
C MET A 123 -2.75 29.10 21.99
N GLU A 124 -3.16 27.87 22.32
CA GLU A 124 -2.41 26.99 23.22
C GLU A 124 -1.17 26.42 22.52
N ILE A 125 -0.11 26.18 23.30
CA ILE A 125 1.08 25.46 22.84
C ILE A 125 0.68 24.06 22.40
N VAL A 126 1.02 23.69 21.17
CA VAL A 126 0.67 22.38 20.60
C VAL A 126 1.82 21.41 20.77
N THR A 127 1.55 20.25 21.36
CA THR A 127 2.50 19.14 21.40
C THR A 127 2.46 18.38 20.07
N TYR A 128 3.61 18.31 19.39
CA TYR A 128 3.75 17.74 18.06
C TYR A 128 4.23 16.29 18.05
N GLY A 129 4.91 15.85 19.09
CA GLY A 129 5.45 14.49 19.17
C GLY A 129 6.73 14.41 19.97
N TRP A 130 7.51 13.38 19.69
CA TRP A 130 8.73 13.06 20.42
C TRP A 130 9.96 13.52 19.65
N SER A 131 10.95 14.09 20.32
CA SER A 131 12.23 14.50 19.74
C SER A 131 13.12 13.31 19.39
N LYS A 132 12.82 12.13 19.96
CA LYS A 132 13.54 10.88 19.79
C LYS A 132 12.58 9.69 19.63
N ILE A 133 12.99 8.73 18.82
CA ILE A 133 12.18 7.54 18.52
C ILE A 133 11.90 6.69 19.77
N GLU A 134 12.85 6.57 20.70
CA GLU A 134 12.70 5.76 21.91
C GLU A 134 11.57 6.28 22.80
N GLY A 135 11.36 7.60 22.86
CA GLY A 135 10.27 8.22 23.59
C GLY A 135 8.90 7.80 23.02
N ALA A 136 8.78 7.84 21.70
CA ALA A 136 7.57 7.43 20.99
C ALA A 136 7.29 5.94 21.19
N LEU A 137 8.31 5.09 21.03
CA LEU A 137 8.17 3.62 21.16
C LEU A 137 7.88 3.19 22.60
N LYS A 138 8.54 3.78 23.61
CA LYS A 138 8.29 3.50 25.03
C LYS A 138 6.84 3.80 25.43
N ASN A 139 6.20 4.78 24.78
CA ASN A 139 4.82 5.18 25.04
C ASN A 139 3.83 4.63 24.01
N SER A 140 4.23 3.66 23.18
CA SER A 140 3.37 3.08 22.14
C SER A 140 2.15 2.36 22.70
N ASP A 141 2.21 1.84 23.93
CA ASP A 141 1.08 1.17 24.59
C ASP A 141 0.39 2.02 25.68
N ASN A 142 0.86 3.25 25.89
CA ASN A 142 0.26 4.16 26.86
C ASN A 142 -1.01 4.81 26.27
N LYS A 143 -2.17 4.23 26.59
CA LYS A 143 -3.48 4.70 26.09
C LYS A 143 -3.79 6.16 26.42
N LEU A 144 -3.23 6.72 27.49
CA LEU A 144 -3.45 8.12 27.87
C LEU A 144 -2.77 9.10 26.91
N CYS A 145 -1.76 8.63 26.18
CA CYS A 145 -1.07 9.44 25.18
C CYS A 145 -1.78 9.48 23.83
N TYR A 146 -2.79 8.64 23.63
CA TYR A 146 -3.53 8.62 22.38
C TYR A 146 -4.73 9.54 22.44
N GLY A 147 -4.74 10.55 21.57
CA GLY A 147 -5.84 11.49 21.43
C GLY A 147 -7.10 10.86 20.83
N ARG A 148 -8.04 11.73 20.43
CA ARG A 148 -9.28 11.32 19.75
C ARG A 148 -8.96 10.74 18.37
N LEU A 149 -9.82 9.83 17.92
CA LEU A 149 -9.76 9.34 16.54
C LEU A 149 -9.96 10.49 15.56
N SER A 150 -9.13 10.52 14.52
CA SER A 150 -9.28 11.40 13.38
C SER A 150 -10.61 11.16 12.66
N GLY A 151 -10.94 12.10 11.76
CA GLY A 151 -11.93 11.84 10.73
C GLY A 151 -11.59 10.58 9.93
N GLY A 152 -12.62 9.96 9.36
CA GLY A 152 -12.44 8.84 8.44
C GLY A 152 -11.69 9.30 7.20
N THR A 153 -10.75 8.49 6.73
CA THR A 153 -10.00 8.73 5.50
C THR A 153 -9.88 7.42 4.74
N VAL A 154 -9.97 7.48 3.41
CA VAL A 154 -9.80 6.31 2.56
C VAL A 154 -8.45 6.37 1.87
N GLU A 155 -7.62 5.38 2.14
CA GLU A 155 -6.35 5.14 1.46
C GLU A 155 -6.56 4.10 0.37
N ARG A 156 -6.02 4.34 -0.83
CA ARG A 156 -6.06 3.44 -1.96
C ARG A 156 -4.66 2.92 -2.23
N PHE A 157 -4.46 1.63 -1.98
CA PHE A 157 -3.25 0.91 -2.32
C PHE A 157 -3.37 0.38 -3.76
N ILE A 158 -2.34 0.63 -4.57
CA ILE A 158 -2.32 0.35 -6.00
C ILE A 158 -1.31 -0.75 -6.28
N PHE A 159 -1.73 -1.77 -7.00
CA PHE A 159 -0.91 -2.90 -7.44
C PHE A 159 -1.01 -3.07 -8.95
N ALA A 160 0.10 -3.43 -9.60
CA ALA A 160 0.10 -3.80 -11.01
C ALA A 160 0.43 -5.28 -11.16
N TYR A 161 -0.33 -6.00 -12.00
CA TYR A 161 -0.04 -7.40 -12.31
C TYR A 161 1.04 -7.48 -13.38
N GLN A 162 2.23 -7.94 -13.04
CA GLN A 162 3.42 -8.02 -13.89
C GLN A 162 4.04 -9.41 -13.73
N ASP A 163 4.35 -10.09 -14.84
CA ASP A 163 5.04 -11.40 -14.82
C ASP A 163 4.39 -12.44 -13.89
N LYS A 164 3.05 -12.43 -13.83
CA LYS A 164 2.20 -13.28 -12.98
C LYS A 164 2.20 -12.95 -11.48
N GLU A 165 2.77 -11.83 -11.10
CA GLU A 165 2.85 -11.33 -9.71
C GLU A 165 2.18 -9.95 -9.58
N TRP A 166 1.72 -9.63 -8.37
CA TRP A 166 1.17 -8.31 -8.07
C TRP A 166 2.23 -7.45 -7.41
N ILE A 167 2.63 -6.39 -8.09
CA ILE A 167 3.67 -5.48 -7.63
C ILE A 167 3.02 -4.23 -7.05
N PHE A 168 3.27 -3.94 -5.78
CA PHE A 168 2.86 -2.68 -5.16
C PHE A 168 3.47 -1.49 -5.93
N LYS A 169 2.65 -0.48 -6.20
CA LYS A 169 3.06 0.73 -6.91
C LYS A 169 2.98 1.97 -6.05
N ASP A 170 1.87 2.17 -5.35
CA ASP A 170 1.62 3.41 -4.65
C ASP A 170 0.50 3.29 -3.61
N VAL A 171 0.41 4.27 -2.71
CA VAL A 171 -0.70 4.49 -1.79
C VAL A 171 -1.12 5.97 -1.81
N VAL A 172 -2.37 6.22 -2.17
CA VAL A 172 -2.92 7.59 -2.30
C VAL A 172 -4.17 7.78 -1.45
N PHE A 173 -4.54 9.02 -1.16
CA PHE A 173 -5.86 9.35 -0.64
C PHE A 173 -6.89 9.30 -1.76
N LYS A 174 -7.94 8.49 -1.58
CA LYS A 174 -8.94 8.22 -2.62
C LYS A 174 -9.57 9.49 -3.22
N ASP A 175 -9.84 10.49 -2.39
CA ASP A 175 -10.58 11.70 -2.79
C ASP A 175 -9.70 12.82 -3.35
N THR A 176 -8.37 12.73 -3.23
CA THR A 176 -7.49 13.84 -3.62
C THR A 176 -6.36 13.44 -4.56
N LEU A 177 -6.21 12.14 -4.88
CA LEU A 177 -5.04 11.56 -5.55
C LEU A 177 -3.69 11.95 -4.92
N LYS A 178 -3.70 12.63 -3.77
CA LYS A 178 -2.50 13.00 -3.05
C LYS A 178 -1.94 11.73 -2.42
N GLU A 179 -0.67 11.51 -2.62
CA GLU A 179 0.08 10.44 -1.99
C GLU A 179 -0.10 10.46 -0.47
N ASN A 180 -0.17 9.27 0.11
CA ASN A 180 -0.09 9.10 1.54
C ASN A 180 1.37 9.07 1.98
N ARG A 181 1.91 10.28 2.12
CA ARG A 181 3.30 10.56 2.44
C ARG A 181 3.83 9.79 3.66
N SER A 182 3.00 9.60 4.70
CA SER A 182 3.43 8.86 5.87
C SER A 182 3.65 7.39 5.55
N LEU A 183 2.67 6.73 4.90
CA LEU A 183 2.79 5.31 4.56
C LEU A 183 3.87 5.02 3.53
N LEU A 184 4.08 5.90 2.55
CA LEU A 184 5.20 5.79 1.63
C LEU A 184 6.54 5.71 2.38
N ALA A 185 6.77 6.61 3.34
CA ALA A 185 7.97 6.58 4.17
C ALA A 185 8.10 5.28 5.00
N ILE A 186 6.99 4.75 5.54
CA ILE A 186 6.98 3.45 6.25
C ILE A 186 7.38 2.29 5.34
N PHE A 187 7.00 2.36 4.06
CA PHE A 187 7.36 1.39 3.04
C PHE A 187 8.78 1.57 2.48
N GLY A 188 9.54 2.55 2.99
CA GLY A 188 10.88 2.85 2.51
C GLY A 188 10.89 3.61 1.18
N LEU A 189 9.76 4.19 0.79
CA LEU A 189 9.62 5.00 -0.42
C LEU A 189 9.81 6.48 -0.07
N GLN A 190 10.31 7.23 -1.04
CA GLN A 190 10.51 8.66 -0.88
C GLN A 190 9.19 9.38 -0.65
N SER A 191 9.20 10.36 0.24
CA SER A 191 8.07 11.18 0.63
C SER A 191 8.57 12.60 0.94
N SER A 192 7.77 13.63 0.66
CA SER A 192 8.23 15.01 0.79
C SER A 192 8.24 15.54 2.22
N ASP A 193 7.35 15.03 3.08
CA ASP A 193 7.13 15.58 4.43
C ASP A 193 7.43 14.54 5.53
N PHE A 194 7.61 13.29 5.13
CA PHE A 194 7.91 12.18 6.03
C PHE A 194 9.25 11.56 5.65
N ILE A 195 10.07 11.31 6.65
CA ILE A 195 11.41 10.77 6.48
C ILE A 195 11.35 9.26 6.67
N VAL A 196 12.00 8.52 5.78
CA VAL A 196 12.19 7.07 5.94
C VAL A 196 12.97 6.82 7.23
N ILE A 197 12.41 5.98 8.10
CA ILE A 197 13.07 5.64 9.36
C ILE A 197 14.15 4.59 9.08
N THR A 198 15.39 4.95 9.33
CA THR A 198 16.57 4.07 9.23
C THR A 198 17.12 3.64 10.60
N ASP A 199 16.44 4.04 11.68
CA ASP A 199 16.77 3.58 13.04
C ASP A 199 16.38 2.10 13.19
N PRO A 200 17.25 1.21 13.69
CA PRO A 200 16.96 -0.22 13.79
C PRO A 200 15.70 -0.56 14.61
N ASN A 201 15.41 0.19 15.68
CA ASN A 201 14.21 -0.05 16.48
C ASN A 201 12.96 0.37 15.72
N GLY A 202 13.03 1.49 15.01
CA GLY A 202 11.96 1.96 14.15
C GLY A 202 11.68 1.05 12.96
N GLU A 203 12.71 0.58 12.29
CA GLU A 203 12.60 -0.42 11.21
C GLU A 203 11.97 -1.71 11.72
N LEU A 204 12.43 -2.23 12.86
CA LEU A 204 11.86 -3.42 13.48
C LEU A 204 10.39 -3.22 13.86
N PHE A 205 10.04 -2.05 14.42
CA PHE A 205 8.66 -1.71 14.77
C PHE A 205 7.75 -1.66 13.53
N ASN A 206 8.26 -1.13 12.42
CA ASN A 206 7.54 -0.99 11.16
C ASN A 206 7.61 -2.21 10.24
N ALA A 207 8.39 -3.24 10.58
CA ALA A 207 8.67 -4.39 9.70
C ALA A 207 7.40 -5.08 9.16
N LYS A 208 6.35 -5.19 9.98
CA LYS A 208 5.08 -5.79 9.55
C LYS A 208 4.35 -4.98 8.47
N TRP A 209 4.52 -3.65 8.46
CA TRP A 209 4.00 -2.78 7.42
C TRP A 209 4.74 -2.98 6.11
N GLN A 210 6.07 -3.07 6.16
CA GLN A 210 6.87 -3.33 4.97
C GLN A 210 6.55 -4.71 4.37
N TYR A 211 6.28 -5.71 5.21
CA TYR A 211 5.83 -7.02 4.75
C TYR A 211 4.47 -6.96 4.05
N LEU A 212 3.61 -5.98 4.35
CA LEU A 212 2.27 -5.89 3.77
C LEU A 212 2.30 -5.78 2.24
N ILE A 213 3.27 -5.04 1.71
CA ILE A 213 3.38 -4.71 0.28
C ILE A 213 4.39 -5.59 -0.50
N LYS A 214 5.07 -6.50 0.19
CA LYS A 214 5.94 -7.54 -0.40
C LYS A 214 5.15 -8.81 -0.66
#